data_AF-A0A6G6TLR5-F1
#
_entry.id   AF-A0A6G6TLR5-F1
#
_cell.length_a   1.000
_cell.length_b   1.000
_cell.length_c   1.000
_cell.angle_alpha   90.00
_cell.angle_beta   90.00
_cell.angle_gamma   90.00
#
_symmetry.space_group_name_H-M   'P 1'
#
loop_
_entity.id
_entity.type
_entity.pdbx_description
1 polymer ?
#
loop_
_entity_poly.entity_id
_entity_poly.type
_entity_poly.pdbx_seq_one_letter_code
_entity_poly.pdbx_strand_id
1 'polypeptide(L)'
;MFKKIGLLMLGAMIIPTASALYLPGEVQPDRYTYYLTPEFAQKLKVENDKREGKWRLGLPAGQLVSETNWQQSENKPAPKAMTCISSIYFNTGAQENWLKVACLDNQGLEYSTSRQWPAKSIATKVCKVGEPRCESFLTLQSDTWSGPQ
;
A
#
# COMPACT_ATOMS: atom_id res chain seq x y z
N MET A 1 -18.29 -58.79 5.13
CA MET A 1 -18.74 -57.40 5.35
C MET A 1 -17.52 -56.49 5.35
N PHE A 2 -17.32 -55.68 4.31
CA PHE A 2 -16.25 -54.67 4.29
C PHE A 2 -16.88 -53.28 4.41
N LYS A 3 -16.54 -52.56 5.48
CA LYS A 3 -17.04 -51.22 5.78
C LYS A 3 -16.07 -50.20 5.17
N LYS A 4 -16.51 -49.46 4.14
CA LYS A 4 -15.72 -48.36 3.55
C LYS A 4 -15.70 -47.19 4.54
N ILE A 5 -14.51 -46.80 5.00
CA ILE A 5 -14.28 -45.57 5.76
C ILE A 5 -14.01 -44.48 4.73
N GLY A 6 -14.94 -43.53 4.58
CA GLY A 6 -14.76 -42.35 3.75
C GLY A 6 -13.90 -41.32 4.47
N LEU A 7 -12.76 -40.97 3.89
CA LEU A 7 -11.87 -39.92 4.38
C LEU A 7 -12.40 -38.56 3.90
N LEU A 8 -12.98 -37.77 4.81
CA LEU A 8 -13.36 -36.38 4.56
C LEU A 8 -12.12 -35.49 4.66
N MET A 9 -11.60 -35.03 3.53
CA MET A 9 -10.58 -33.99 3.46
C MET A 9 -11.22 -32.64 3.78
N LEU A 10 -11.07 -32.15 5.02
CA LEU A 10 -11.32 -30.75 5.35
C LEU A 10 -10.19 -29.91 4.73
N GLY A 11 -10.46 -29.27 3.59
CA GLY A 11 -9.60 -28.23 3.05
C GLY A 11 -9.59 -27.02 3.98
N ALA A 12 -8.45 -26.74 4.61
CA ALA A 12 -8.27 -25.53 5.40
C ALA A 12 -8.33 -24.31 4.47
N MET A 13 -9.42 -23.54 4.54
CA MET A 13 -9.50 -22.24 3.88
C MET A 13 -8.54 -21.29 4.61
N ILE A 14 -7.44 -20.93 3.97
CA ILE A 14 -6.57 -19.87 4.44
C ILE A 14 -7.32 -18.57 4.16
N ILE A 15 -7.95 -17.99 5.19
CA ILE A 15 -8.56 -16.67 5.10
C ILE A 15 -7.40 -15.67 5.16
N PRO A 16 -7.11 -14.90 4.08
CA PRO A 16 -6.11 -13.85 4.16
C PRO A 16 -6.57 -12.81 5.19
N THR A 17 -5.73 -12.55 6.19
CA THR A 17 -5.96 -11.47 7.15
C THR A 17 -5.83 -10.14 6.41
N ALA A 18 -6.95 -9.45 6.19
CA ALA A 18 -6.92 -8.10 5.63
C ALA A 18 -6.42 -7.11 6.70
N SER A 19 -5.29 -6.46 6.43
CA SER A 19 -4.81 -5.34 7.24
C SER A 19 -5.46 -4.06 6.74
N ALA A 20 -6.03 -3.27 7.66
CA ALA A 20 -6.58 -1.97 7.36
C ALA A 20 -5.48 -0.91 7.45
N LEU A 21 -5.29 -0.14 6.38
CA LEU A 21 -4.36 0.98 6.37
C LEU A 21 -4.97 2.17 7.12
N TYR A 22 -4.19 2.81 7.98
CA TYR A 22 -4.62 4.02 8.69
C TYR A 22 -4.35 5.29 7.86
N LEU A 23 -5.40 6.07 7.60
CA LEU A 23 -5.30 7.34 6.88
C LEU A 23 -6.14 8.42 7.61
N PRO A 24 -5.53 9.54 8.06
CA PRO A 24 -6.24 10.57 8.82
C PRO A 24 -7.03 11.51 7.89
N GLY A 25 -8.08 12.13 8.43
CA GLY A 25 -8.81 13.19 7.75
C GLY A 25 -9.69 12.72 6.60
N GLU A 26 -9.92 13.60 5.63
CA GLU A 26 -10.82 13.34 4.50
C GLU A 26 -10.10 12.57 3.39
N VAL A 27 -10.46 11.29 3.25
CA VAL A 27 -9.95 10.41 2.19
C VAL A 27 -10.44 10.89 0.83
N GLN A 28 -9.50 11.04 -0.10
CA GLN A 28 -9.79 11.43 -1.46
C GLN A 28 -10.19 10.20 -2.29
N PRO A 29 -11.14 10.32 -3.22
CA PRO A 29 -11.72 9.16 -3.93
C PRO A 29 -10.73 8.52 -4.91
N ASP A 30 -9.76 9.28 -5.39
CA ASP A 30 -8.86 8.84 -6.44
C ASP A 30 -7.69 8.03 -5.90
N ARG A 31 -7.48 6.87 -6.52
CA ARG A 31 -6.33 5.99 -6.30
C ARG A 31 -5.49 5.91 -7.56
N TYR A 32 -4.17 5.89 -7.38
CA TYR A 32 -3.22 5.81 -8.49
C TYR A 32 -2.27 4.64 -8.30
N THR A 33 -2.10 3.85 -9.35
CA THR A 33 -1.11 2.76 -9.37
C THR A 33 0.14 3.19 -10.10
N TYR A 34 1.26 3.07 -9.41
CA TYR A 34 2.61 3.33 -9.88
C TYR A 34 3.27 2.01 -10.23
N TYR A 35 3.59 1.80 -11.51
CA TYR A 35 4.43 0.69 -11.96
C TYR A 35 5.89 1.10 -11.87
N LEU A 36 6.58 0.62 -10.83
CA LEU A 36 7.86 1.17 -10.41
C LEU A 36 8.97 0.93 -11.43
N THR A 37 9.93 1.85 -11.49
CA THR A 37 11.20 1.54 -12.16
C THR A 37 11.96 0.48 -11.36
N PRO A 38 12.78 -0.37 -12.00
CA PRO A 38 13.60 -1.35 -11.29
C PRO A 38 14.52 -0.70 -10.23
N GLU A 39 15.05 0.49 -10.53
CA GLU A 39 15.91 1.25 -9.62
C GLU A 39 15.17 1.67 -8.35
N PHE A 40 13.95 2.21 -8.50
CA PHE A 40 13.16 2.65 -7.35
C PHE A 40 12.60 1.47 -6.55
N ALA A 41 12.18 0.40 -7.24
CA ALA A 41 11.81 -0.87 -6.61
C ALA A 41 12.91 -1.40 -5.68
N GLN A 42 14.16 -1.39 -6.17
CA GLN A 42 15.30 -1.82 -5.37
C GLN A 42 15.57 -0.87 -4.19
N LYS A 43 15.39 0.44 -4.37
CA LYS A 43 15.50 1.40 -3.27
C LYS A 43 14.48 1.11 -2.16
N LEU A 44 13.24 0.79 -2.51
CA LEU A 44 12.21 0.41 -1.53
C LEU A 44 12.53 -0.91 -0.84
N LYS A 45 13.08 -1.89 -1.56
CA LYS A 45 13.57 -3.12 -0.93
C LYS A 45 14.62 -2.84 0.15
N VAL A 46 15.63 -2.04 -0.19
CA VAL A 46 16.68 -1.66 0.77
C VAL A 46 16.07 -0.94 1.97
N GLU A 47 15.10 -0.05 1.76
CA GLU A 47 14.42 0.65 2.85
C GLU A 47 13.59 -0.30 3.74
N ASN A 48 12.95 -1.30 3.15
CA ASN A 48 12.18 -2.30 3.86
C ASN A 48 13.06 -3.28 4.67
N ASP A 49 14.25 -3.61 4.17
CA ASP A 49 15.17 -4.55 4.83
C ASP A 49 15.95 -3.89 5.99
N LYS A 50 15.81 -2.58 6.20
CA LYS A 50 16.46 -1.87 7.32
C LYS A 50 15.87 -2.28 8.66
N ARG A 51 16.74 -2.83 9.51
CA ARG A 51 16.42 -3.18 10.91
C ARG A 51 16.33 -1.96 11.83
N GLU A 52 16.96 -0.85 11.44
CA GLU A 52 17.04 0.36 12.24
C GLU A 52 15.75 1.18 12.19
N GLY A 53 15.53 1.98 13.23
CA GLY A 53 14.39 2.89 13.31
C GLY A 53 14.39 3.90 12.16
N LYS A 54 13.20 4.18 11.62
CA LYS A 54 13.03 5.12 10.52
C LYS A 54 13.00 6.54 11.10
N TRP A 55 14.03 7.34 10.85
CA TRP A 55 14.01 8.76 11.21
C TRP A 55 13.11 9.52 10.24
N ARG A 56 12.09 10.22 10.78
CA ARG A 56 11.00 10.81 9.97
C ARG A 56 10.94 12.34 10.02
N LEU A 57 11.83 12.99 10.77
CA LEU A 57 11.85 14.44 10.86
C LEU A 57 12.56 15.04 9.64
N GLY A 58 11.92 16.03 9.00
CA GLY A 58 12.48 16.76 7.87
C GLY A 58 12.43 16.04 6.52
N LEU A 59 11.64 14.96 6.38
CA LEU A 59 11.51 14.24 5.10
C LEU A 59 10.96 15.16 4.01
N PRO A 60 11.60 15.26 2.83
CA PRO A 60 11.08 15.95 1.66
C PRO A 60 9.63 15.59 1.32
N ALA A 61 8.89 16.55 0.77
CA ALA A 61 7.53 16.31 0.28
C ALA A 61 7.54 15.23 -0.81
N GLY A 62 6.57 14.31 -0.79
CA GLY A 62 6.48 13.22 -1.76
C GLY A 62 7.50 12.09 -1.60
N GLN A 63 8.45 12.19 -0.65
CA GLN A 63 9.35 11.09 -0.34
C GLN A 63 8.59 9.95 0.34
N LEU A 64 8.59 8.77 -0.30
CA LEU A 64 8.04 7.55 0.27
C LEU A 64 8.92 7.04 1.41
N VAL A 65 8.26 6.66 2.51
CA VAL A 65 8.86 5.92 3.61
C VAL A 65 8.09 4.64 3.84
N SER A 66 8.79 3.58 4.20
CA SER A 66 8.16 2.32 4.56
C SER A 66 7.45 2.46 5.92
N GLU A 67 6.22 1.97 6.02
CA GLU A 67 5.46 1.87 7.27
C GLU A 67 5.48 0.45 7.82
N THR A 68 5.78 -0.54 6.99
CA THR A 68 5.90 -1.92 7.42
C THR A 68 7.13 -2.15 8.30
N ASN A 69 6.96 -3.02 9.28
CA ASN A 69 8.04 -3.47 10.16
C ASN A 69 9.01 -4.39 9.39
N TRP A 70 10.31 -4.30 9.69
CA TRP A 70 11.35 -5.02 8.93
C TRP A 70 11.19 -6.54 8.99
N GLN A 71 10.73 -7.11 10.10
CA GLN A 71 10.49 -8.56 10.21
C GLN A 71 9.39 -9.05 9.26
N GLN A 72 8.44 -8.18 8.89
CA GLN A 72 7.38 -8.50 7.94
C GLN A 72 7.82 -8.35 6.48
N SER A 73 8.84 -7.53 6.24
CA SER A 73 9.40 -7.31 4.91
C SER A 73 10.65 -8.14 4.61
N GLU A 74 11.33 -8.65 5.63
CA GLU A 74 12.51 -9.50 5.49
C GLU A 74 12.17 -10.68 4.57
N ASN A 75 12.97 -10.86 3.52
CA ASN A 75 12.81 -11.86 2.45
C ASN A 75 11.75 -11.58 1.38
N LYS A 76 11.01 -10.45 1.44
CA LYS A 76 10.18 -10.07 0.30
C LYS A 76 11.04 -9.51 -0.85
N PRO A 77 10.67 -9.81 -2.11
CA PRO A 77 11.35 -9.27 -3.28
C PRO A 77 11.09 -7.77 -3.40
N ALA A 78 11.86 -7.11 -4.28
CA ALA A 78 11.59 -5.71 -4.61
C ALA A 78 10.18 -5.57 -5.21
N PRO A 79 9.38 -4.59 -4.76
CA PRO A 79 8.04 -4.38 -5.29
C PRO A 79 8.08 -3.91 -6.73
N LYS A 80 7.13 -4.38 -7.53
CA LYS A 80 7.02 -4.02 -8.95
C LYS A 80 6.01 -2.90 -9.18
N ALA A 81 5.02 -2.80 -8.31
CA ALA A 81 4.00 -1.77 -8.41
C ALA A 81 3.40 -1.48 -7.02
N MET A 82 2.82 -0.30 -6.87
CA MET A 82 2.07 0.09 -5.69
C MET A 82 0.84 0.90 -6.04
N THR A 83 -0.23 0.76 -5.27
CA THR A 83 -1.42 1.61 -5.37
C THR A 83 -1.44 2.56 -4.19
N CYS A 84 -1.54 3.85 -4.49
CA CYS A 84 -1.55 4.94 -3.53
C CYS A 84 -2.91 5.62 -3.47
N ILE A 85 -3.29 6.08 -2.29
CA ILE A 85 -4.47 6.89 -2.00
C ILE A 85 -4.07 8.06 -1.11
N SER A 86 -4.76 9.19 -1.24
CA SER A 86 -4.50 10.35 -0.40
C SER A 86 -5.65 10.71 0.53
N SER A 87 -5.32 11.48 1.56
CA SER A 87 -6.26 12.20 2.38
C SER A 87 -5.76 13.62 2.66
N ILE A 88 -6.68 14.49 3.07
CA ILE A 88 -6.39 15.83 3.55
C ILE A 88 -6.72 15.88 5.03
N TYR A 89 -5.76 16.29 5.84
CA TYR A 89 -5.94 16.41 7.29
C TYR A 89 -5.31 17.71 7.80
N PHE A 90 -5.87 18.27 8.87
CA PHE A 90 -5.28 19.43 9.53
C PHE A 90 -4.08 18.99 10.39
N ASN A 91 -2.89 19.50 10.07
CA ASN A 91 -1.69 19.28 10.87
C ASN A 91 -1.58 20.36 11.95
N THR A 92 -1.79 19.97 13.21
CA THR A 92 -1.75 20.89 14.35
C THR A 92 -0.36 21.48 14.61
N GLY A 93 0.71 20.74 14.35
CA GLY A 93 2.08 21.22 14.54
C GLY A 93 2.48 22.29 13.51
N ALA A 94 1.99 22.14 12.27
CA ALA A 94 2.26 23.09 11.18
C ALA A 94 1.18 24.19 11.04
N GLN A 95 0.04 24.06 11.73
CA GLN A 95 -1.12 24.96 11.64
C GLN A 95 -1.67 25.11 10.21
N GLU A 96 -1.66 24.02 9.44
CA GLU A 96 -2.13 24.02 8.05
C GLU A 96 -2.66 22.64 7.62
N ASN A 97 -3.42 22.60 6.52
CA ASN A 97 -3.90 21.36 5.93
C ASN A 97 -2.78 20.66 5.15
N TRP A 98 -2.52 19.39 5.47
CA TRP A 98 -1.54 18.56 4.79
C TRP A 98 -2.19 17.45 3.99
N LEU A 99 -1.59 17.18 2.83
CA LEU A 99 -1.80 15.94 2.11
C LEU A 99 -1.07 14.81 2.84
N LYS A 100 -1.78 13.74 3.18
CA LYS A 100 -1.18 12.43 3.51
C LYS A 100 -1.40 11.51 2.31
N VAL A 101 -0.37 10.77 1.92
CA VAL A 101 -0.51 9.69 0.93
C VAL A 101 -0.07 8.40 1.59
N ALA A 102 -0.84 7.36 1.37
CA ALA A 102 -0.46 6.01 1.76
C ALA A 102 -0.56 5.08 0.57
N CYS A 103 0.36 4.12 0.52
CA CYS A 103 0.50 3.20 -0.59
C CYS A 103 0.65 1.78 -0.09
N LEU A 104 0.08 0.83 -0.83
CA LEU A 104 0.26 -0.60 -0.63
C LEU A 104 0.87 -1.20 -1.90
N ASP A 105 1.95 -1.94 -1.76
CA ASP A 105 2.60 -2.59 -2.90
C ASP A 105 2.05 -3.99 -3.21
N ASN A 106 2.51 -4.55 -4.33
CA ASN A 106 2.18 -5.88 -4.77
C ASN A 106 2.76 -7.02 -3.90
N GLN A 107 3.47 -6.71 -2.81
CA GLN A 107 3.96 -7.63 -1.79
C GLN A 107 3.20 -7.47 -0.45
N GLY A 108 2.24 -6.55 -0.38
CA GLY A 108 1.48 -6.22 0.83
C GLY A 108 2.26 -5.34 1.81
N LEU A 109 3.26 -4.59 1.35
CA LEU A 109 4.03 -3.66 2.17
C LEU A 109 3.49 -2.23 2.02
N GLU A 110 3.41 -1.56 3.16
CA GLU A 110 2.82 -0.25 3.32
C GLU A 110 3.90 0.83 3.27
N TYR A 111 3.56 1.93 2.61
CA TYR A 111 4.38 3.12 2.52
C TYR A 111 3.54 4.35 2.77
N SER A 112 4.19 5.42 3.19
CA SER A 112 3.52 6.71 3.29
C SER A 112 4.40 7.86 2.82
N THR A 113 3.76 8.95 2.43
CA THR A 113 4.41 10.24 2.22
C THR A 113 3.47 11.38 2.63
N SER A 114 3.97 12.61 2.61
CA SER A 114 3.21 13.80 3.00
C SER A 114 3.49 14.97 2.07
N ARG A 115 2.58 15.94 2.08
CA ARG A 115 2.62 17.24 1.38
C ARG A 115 2.55 17.18 -0.14
N GLN A 116 3.04 16.11 -0.77
CA GLN A 116 2.95 15.87 -2.21
C GLN A 116 2.77 14.38 -2.51
N TRP A 117 2.21 14.09 -3.68
CA TRP A 117 2.21 12.73 -4.24
C TRP A 117 3.64 12.28 -4.59
N PRO A 118 3.92 10.96 -4.60
CA PRO A 118 5.18 10.46 -5.10
C PRO A 118 5.44 10.92 -6.54
N ALA A 119 6.68 11.31 -6.81
CA ALA A 119 7.08 11.82 -8.12
C ALA A 119 6.82 10.79 -9.23
N LYS A 120 6.34 11.23 -10.40
CA LYS A 120 6.09 10.32 -11.54
C LYS A 120 7.35 9.58 -12.00
N SER A 121 8.53 10.15 -11.81
CA SER A 121 9.82 9.57 -12.21
C SER A 121 10.19 8.27 -11.49
N ILE A 122 9.52 7.93 -10.38
CA ILE A 122 9.72 6.65 -9.69
C ILE A 122 9.07 5.48 -10.43
N ALA A 123 8.28 5.76 -11.47
CA ALA A 123 7.46 4.80 -12.17
C ALA A 123 7.67 4.88 -13.69
N THR A 124 7.61 3.72 -14.33
CA THR A 124 7.52 3.58 -15.79
C THR A 124 6.13 3.96 -16.32
N LYS A 125 5.10 3.78 -15.48
CA LYS A 125 3.71 4.14 -15.76
C LYS A 125 3.00 4.52 -14.46
N VAL A 126 2.16 5.55 -14.52
CA VAL A 126 1.17 5.87 -13.49
C VAL A 126 -0.21 5.87 -14.15
N CYS A 127 -1.20 5.24 -13.53
CA CYS A 127 -2.58 5.22 -14.00
C CYS A 127 -3.55 5.37 -12.84
N LYS A 128 -4.76 5.82 -13.12
CA LYS A 128 -5.84 5.89 -12.15
C LYS A 128 -6.53 4.52 -12.05
N VAL A 129 -6.79 4.06 -10.83
CA VAL A 129 -7.51 2.80 -10.61
C VAL A 129 -8.90 2.89 -11.26
N GLY A 130 -9.28 1.85 -12.00
CA GLY A 130 -10.49 1.80 -12.83
C GLY A 130 -10.22 2.04 -14.32
N GLU A 131 -9.05 2.59 -14.70
CA GLU A 131 -8.64 2.68 -16.10
C GLU A 131 -8.22 1.30 -16.67
N PRO A 132 -8.34 1.08 -18.00
CA PRO A 132 -7.88 -0.14 -18.63
C PRO A 132 -6.40 -0.44 -18.34
N ARG A 133 -6.11 -1.69 -17.97
CA ARG A 133 -4.74 -2.16 -17.63
C ARG A 133 -4.12 -1.37 -16.46
N CYS A 134 -4.94 -1.01 -15.46
CA CYS A 134 -4.49 -0.43 -14.19
C CYS A 134 -4.84 -1.38 -13.04
N GLU A 135 -3.85 -2.11 -12.54
CA GLU A 135 -4.00 -3.01 -11.39
C GLU A 135 -4.22 -2.20 -10.11
N SER A 136 -4.92 -2.78 -9.12
CA SER A 136 -5.10 -2.19 -7.80
C SER A 136 -4.61 -3.18 -6.74
N PHE A 137 -3.64 -2.76 -5.93
CA PHE A 137 -3.14 -3.52 -4.78
C PHE A 137 -3.78 -3.05 -3.48
N LEU A 138 -4.39 -1.87 -3.50
CA LEU A 138 -5.15 -1.29 -2.40
C LEU A 138 -6.65 -1.38 -2.73
N THR A 139 -7.42 -1.96 -1.82
CA THR A 139 -8.88 -2.07 -1.95
C THR A 139 -9.53 -1.27 -0.83
N LEU A 140 -10.53 -0.46 -1.16
CA LEU A 140 -11.33 0.25 -0.16
C LEU A 140 -12.59 -0.54 0.16
N GLN A 141 -13.10 -0.37 1.38
CA GLN A 141 -14.42 -0.91 1.74
C GLN A 141 -15.54 -0.37 0.83
N SER A 142 -15.39 0.85 0.33
CA SER A 142 -16.33 1.44 -0.63
C SER A 142 -16.32 0.78 -2.01
N ASP A 143 -15.28 0.00 -2.36
CA ASP A 143 -15.22 -0.69 -3.66
C ASP A 143 -16.28 -1.79 -3.78
N THR A 144 -16.76 -2.33 -2.65
CA THR A 144 -17.83 -3.34 -2.61
C THR A 144 -19.19 -2.73 -2.26
N TRP A 145 -19.27 -1.40 -2.10
CA TRP A 145 -20.50 -0.69 -1.77
C TRP A 145 -21.43 -0.60 -2.98
N SER A 146 -22.68 -1.03 -2.81
CA SER A 146 -23.74 -0.98 -3.82
C SER A 146 -24.90 -0.04 -3.45
N GLY A 147 -24.72 0.79 -2.41
CA GLY A 147 -25.72 1.78 -1.99
C GLY A 147 -25.73 3.04 -2.89
N PRO A 148 -26.51 4.07 -2.51
CA PRO A 148 -26.68 5.27 -3.32
C PRO A 148 -25.34 5.94 -3.66
N GLN A 149 -25.21 6.39 -4.91
CA GLN A 149 -24.08 7.17 -5.42
C GLN A 149 -24.32 8.67 -5.24
#